data_AF-S4PKT5-F1
#
_entry.id   AF-S4PKT5-F1
#
_cell.length_a   1.000
_cell.length_b   1.000
_cell.length_c   1.000
_cell.angle_alpha   90.00
_cell.angle_beta   90.00
_cell.angle_gamma   90.00
#
_symmetry.space_group_name_H-M   'P 1'
#
loop_
_entity.id
_entity.type
_entity.pdbx_description
1 polymer ?
#
loop_
_entity_poly.entity_id
_entity_poly.type
_entity_poly.pdbx_seq_one_letter_code
_entity_poly.pdbx_strand_id
1 'polypeptide(L)'
;MSTYLRSSMTHIDSRIQEDSLLFLDILLLCAPLRVAQDFHRIIPNFLDMISKLRVDSKPGRTLTINLNNQNTSAKWRVKVFQRLQEFLQKYAAYKNVENLGKIKTSGVTVFDVIKPNYYSLFDPINTSNCTVSCFSGKSSENELQIDEIEKFHEYTHTLVPLLFETWFEACPSSKSDKNFETVISEETGQLLKHIIQTLTLLKNLLKYFNTKCPSSHVEKLLLQKYKSKFSQHFMTSFPYVTNMRSRQVSRMDTTGVDTTDPKLIAVNLELCQLYIAFNPYVNLKNQSNEISLVLGYIEKIFNQSSDSTISAMVINLLNSLFCNEITGWTRTISVLDALFRKIIWIYFNKSMCDTLKQDIFGLLCKITLNENLSHFHSNDAFEMWLKSLPDILLSEKLTVQTVNIIHKFA
;
A
#
# COMPACT_ATOMS: atom_id res chain seq x y z
N MET A 1 -1.63 -18.50 25.65
CA MET A 1 -2.10 -17.09 25.51
C MET A 1 -2.98 -16.91 24.29
N SER A 2 -2.52 -17.30 23.09
CA SER A 2 -3.33 -17.25 21.86
C SER A 2 -4.62 -18.06 21.95
N THR A 3 -4.65 -19.21 22.61
CA THR A 3 -5.89 -20.00 22.81
C THR A 3 -6.99 -19.24 23.55
N TYR A 4 -6.66 -18.54 24.65
CA TYR A 4 -7.63 -17.76 25.42
C TYR A 4 -8.11 -16.55 24.62
N LEU A 5 -7.19 -15.84 23.96
CA LEU A 5 -7.54 -14.73 23.06
C LEU A 5 -8.53 -15.19 21.98
N ARG A 6 -8.25 -16.31 21.31
CA ARG A 6 -9.13 -16.88 20.27
C ARG A 6 -10.51 -17.22 20.80
N SER A 7 -10.58 -17.85 21.97
CA SER A 7 -11.85 -18.17 22.63
C SER A 7 -12.65 -16.90 22.91
N SER A 8 -12.01 -15.84 23.41
CA SER A 8 -12.69 -14.57 23.68
C SER A 8 -13.13 -13.83 22.41
N MET A 9 -12.32 -13.85 21.34
CA MET A 9 -12.66 -13.24 20.04
C MET A 9 -13.87 -13.92 19.36
N THR A 10 -14.07 -15.22 19.61
CA THR A 10 -15.18 -15.99 19.03
C THR A 10 -16.38 -16.12 19.97
N HIS A 11 -16.31 -15.52 21.16
CA HIS A 11 -17.32 -15.63 22.20
C HIS A 11 -18.69 -15.08 21.74
N ILE A 12 -19.79 -15.58 22.31
CA ILE A 12 -21.15 -15.16 21.91
C ILE A 12 -21.51 -13.73 22.37
N ASP A 13 -20.97 -13.31 23.52
CA ASP A 13 -21.15 -11.95 24.07
C ASP A 13 -20.22 -10.94 23.37
N SER A 14 -20.81 -9.90 22.76
CA SER A 14 -20.08 -8.84 22.04
C SER A 14 -19.16 -8.01 22.94
N ARG A 15 -19.46 -7.89 24.24
CA ARG A 15 -18.61 -7.18 25.20
C ARG A 15 -17.30 -7.94 25.43
N ILE A 16 -17.38 -9.27 25.52
CA ILE A 16 -16.20 -10.13 25.66
C ILE A 16 -15.37 -10.10 24.37
N GLN A 17 -16.02 -10.03 23.20
CA GLN A 17 -15.31 -9.81 21.95
C GLN A 17 -14.58 -8.45 21.94
N GLU A 18 -15.21 -7.37 22.40
CA GLU A 18 -14.58 -6.04 22.51
C GLU A 18 -13.39 -6.05 23.48
N ASP A 19 -13.54 -6.65 24.66
CA ASP A 19 -12.45 -6.78 25.63
C ASP A 19 -11.30 -7.65 25.09
N SER A 20 -11.61 -8.66 24.28
CA SER A 20 -10.58 -9.49 23.64
C SER A 20 -9.71 -8.70 22.67
N LEU A 21 -10.28 -7.70 22.00
CA LEU A 21 -9.56 -6.81 21.11
C LEU A 21 -8.65 -5.86 21.90
N LEU A 22 -9.11 -5.34 23.04
CA LEU A 22 -8.26 -4.55 23.95
C LEU A 22 -7.12 -5.39 24.53
N PHE A 23 -7.39 -6.65 24.85
CA PHE A 23 -6.35 -7.58 25.28
C PHE A 23 -5.31 -7.79 24.17
N LEU A 24 -5.75 -7.99 22.92
CA LEU A 24 -4.84 -8.08 21.78
C LEU A 24 -3.95 -6.82 21.63
N ASP A 25 -4.50 -5.62 21.83
CA ASP A 25 -3.72 -4.37 21.76
C ASP A 25 -2.54 -4.40 22.75
N ILE A 26 -2.78 -4.87 23.98
CA ILE A 26 -1.73 -5.06 25.00
C ILE A 26 -0.70 -6.11 24.53
N LEU A 27 -1.15 -7.21 23.92
CA LEU A 27 -0.24 -8.24 23.41
C LEU A 27 0.63 -7.74 22.26
N LEU A 28 0.09 -6.90 21.37
CA LEU A 28 0.83 -6.27 20.27
C LEU A 28 1.90 -5.28 20.79
N LEU A 29 1.66 -4.67 21.95
CA LEU A 29 2.62 -3.79 22.63
C LEU A 29 3.70 -4.59 23.38
N CYS A 30 3.30 -5.55 24.22
CA CYS A 30 4.21 -6.23 25.14
C CYS A 30 4.94 -7.43 24.52
N ALA A 31 4.31 -8.14 23.57
CA ALA A 31 4.84 -9.39 23.01
C ALA A 31 4.60 -9.50 21.48
N PRO A 32 4.99 -8.49 20.67
CA PRO A 32 4.70 -8.46 19.23
C PRO A 32 5.24 -9.67 18.47
N LEU A 33 6.43 -10.17 18.85
CA LEU A 33 7.04 -11.32 18.20
C LEU A 33 6.22 -12.61 18.38
N ARG A 34 5.69 -12.84 19.58
CA ARG A 34 4.89 -14.03 19.89
C ARG A 34 3.54 -13.97 19.19
N VAL A 35 2.92 -12.79 19.16
CA VAL A 35 1.65 -12.58 18.45
C VAL A 35 1.83 -12.80 16.94
N ALA A 36 2.94 -12.33 16.36
CA ALA A 36 3.26 -12.57 14.95
C ALA A 36 3.56 -14.04 14.63
N GLN A 37 4.16 -14.80 15.56
CA GLN A 37 4.36 -16.25 15.40
C GLN A 37 3.04 -17.02 15.35
N ASP A 38 2.05 -16.61 16.13
CA ASP A 38 0.71 -17.21 16.15
C ASP A 38 -0.21 -16.65 15.03
N PHE A 39 0.34 -16.01 13.98
CA PHE A 39 -0.43 -15.32 12.94
C PHE A 39 -1.57 -16.17 12.35
N HIS A 40 -1.21 -17.35 11.85
CA HIS A 40 -2.15 -18.31 11.23
C HIS A 40 -3.25 -18.81 12.17
N ARG A 41 -3.06 -18.70 13.49
CA ARG A 41 -4.04 -19.10 14.50
C ARG A 41 -5.00 -17.97 14.86
N ILE A 42 -4.55 -16.72 14.75
CA ILE A 42 -5.32 -15.53 15.18
C ILE A 42 -6.10 -14.92 14.01
N ILE A 43 -5.53 -14.88 12.80
CA ILE A 43 -6.16 -14.24 11.63
C ILE A 43 -7.54 -14.79 11.27
N PRO A 44 -7.87 -16.11 11.41
CA PRO A 44 -9.21 -16.59 11.08
C PRO A 44 -10.30 -15.96 11.96
N ASN A 45 -10.01 -15.65 13.23
CA ASN A 45 -10.99 -15.05 14.14
C ASN A 45 -11.32 -13.61 13.72
N PHE A 46 -10.36 -12.87 13.15
CA PHE A 46 -10.65 -11.57 12.54
C PHE A 46 -11.59 -11.71 11.33
N LEU A 47 -11.36 -12.70 10.48
CA LEU A 47 -12.23 -12.97 9.31
C LEU A 47 -13.65 -13.31 9.76
N ASP A 48 -13.79 -14.12 10.80
CA ASP A 48 -15.10 -14.47 11.39
C ASP A 48 -15.81 -13.27 11.99
N MET A 49 -15.09 -12.42 12.75
CA MET A 49 -15.65 -11.20 13.32
C MET A 49 -16.15 -10.25 12.21
N ILE A 50 -15.35 -10.04 11.16
CA ILE A 50 -15.74 -9.18 10.03
C ILE A 50 -16.93 -9.79 9.26
N SER A 51 -16.96 -11.11 9.09
CA SER A 51 -18.07 -11.82 8.42
C SER A 51 -19.38 -11.76 9.22
N LYS A 52 -19.34 -11.97 10.54
CA LYS A 52 -20.53 -11.87 11.41
C LYS A 52 -21.15 -10.48 11.38
N LEU A 53 -20.32 -9.43 11.35
CA LEU A 53 -20.78 -8.05 11.23
C LEU A 53 -21.60 -7.77 9.97
N ARG A 54 -21.50 -8.61 8.95
CA ARG A 54 -22.32 -8.55 7.73
C ARG A 54 -23.67 -9.22 7.90
N VAL A 55 -23.74 -10.34 8.59
CA VAL A 55 -25.00 -11.09 8.76
C VAL A 55 -26.01 -10.28 9.56
N ASP A 56 -25.53 -9.55 10.57
CA ASP A 56 -26.36 -8.73 11.45
C ASP A 56 -26.80 -7.39 10.82
N SER A 57 -26.23 -7.00 9.68
CA SER A 57 -26.51 -5.74 8.97
C SER A 57 -27.42 -5.88 7.74
N LYS A 58 -28.02 -7.07 7.50
CA LYS A 58 -29.01 -7.25 6.42
C LYS A 58 -30.31 -6.47 6.71
N PRO A 59 -30.87 -5.73 5.73
CA PRO A 59 -31.98 -4.77 5.93
C PRO A 59 -33.37 -5.39 6.23
N GLY A 60 -33.46 -6.71 6.43
CA GLY A 60 -34.72 -7.39 6.75
C GLY A 60 -34.91 -7.75 8.23
N ARG A 61 -33.90 -7.50 9.09
CA ARG A 61 -33.93 -7.95 10.49
C ARG A 61 -33.39 -6.92 11.48
N THR A 62 -33.46 -5.64 11.11
CA THR A 62 -32.93 -4.52 11.93
C THR A 62 -34.07 -3.68 12.52
N LEU A 63 -35.02 -4.36 13.16
CA LEU A 63 -36.05 -3.72 13.98
C LEU A 63 -36.20 -4.51 15.29
N THR A 64 -35.10 -4.65 16.04
CA THR A 64 -35.20 -4.94 17.47
C THR A 64 -33.91 -4.53 18.20
N ILE A 65 -33.95 -3.29 18.69
CA ILE A 65 -33.40 -2.87 19.99
C ILE A 65 -31.87 -3.02 20.17
N ASN A 66 -31.16 -1.93 19.90
CA ASN A 66 -30.08 -1.48 20.79
C ASN A 66 -30.09 0.05 20.84
N LEU A 67 -31.07 0.58 21.57
CA LEU A 67 -31.26 2.01 21.84
C LEU A 67 -30.28 2.58 22.90
N ASN A 68 -29.19 1.88 23.23
CA ASN A 68 -28.28 2.28 24.32
C ASN A 68 -26.77 2.21 24.07
N ASN A 69 -26.28 1.90 22.86
CA ASN A 69 -24.82 1.95 22.59
C ASN A 69 -24.49 2.93 21.47
N GLN A 70 -23.74 3.99 21.80
CA GLN A 70 -23.26 5.06 20.92
C GLN A 70 -22.27 4.63 19.80
N ASN A 71 -22.13 3.33 19.53
CA ASN A 71 -21.30 2.80 18.45
C ASN A 71 -22.17 2.35 17.28
N THR A 72 -22.17 3.15 16.21
CA THR A 72 -22.71 2.71 14.91
C THR A 72 -21.97 1.45 14.44
N SER A 73 -22.63 0.59 13.65
CA SER A 73 -21.98 -0.57 12.98
C SER A 73 -20.65 -0.16 12.30
N ALA A 74 -20.60 1.07 11.75
CA ALA A 74 -19.40 1.66 11.16
C ALA A 74 -18.25 1.89 12.16
N LYS A 75 -18.50 2.46 13.34
CA LYS A 75 -17.45 2.69 14.37
C LYS A 75 -16.82 1.38 14.84
N TRP A 76 -17.63 0.35 15.05
CA TRP A 76 -17.12 -0.97 15.41
C TRP A 76 -16.27 -1.58 14.28
N ARG A 77 -16.72 -1.52 13.03
CA ARG A 77 -15.94 -1.96 11.86
C ARG A 77 -14.59 -1.25 11.79
N VAL A 78 -14.56 0.07 12.00
CA VAL A 78 -13.33 0.87 12.08
C VAL A 78 -12.40 0.33 13.17
N LYS A 79 -12.90 0.11 14.40
CA LYS A 79 -12.10 -0.45 15.51
C LYS A 79 -11.49 -1.82 15.18
N VAL A 80 -12.26 -2.69 14.51
CA VAL A 80 -11.79 -4.03 14.11
C VAL A 80 -10.71 -3.92 13.02
N PHE A 81 -10.93 -3.10 11.99
CA PHE A 81 -9.95 -2.92 10.91
C PHE A 81 -8.66 -2.27 11.38
N GLN A 82 -8.73 -1.29 12.29
CA GLN A 82 -7.54 -0.67 12.88
C GLN A 82 -6.65 -1.73 13.56
N ARG A 83 -7.24 -2.61 14.36
CA ARG A 83 -6.49 -3.68 15.06
C ARG A 83 -5.97 -4.75 14.12
N LEU A 84 -6.74 -5.07 13.07
CA LEU A 84 -6.29 -5.95 12.01
C LEU A 84 -5.06 -5.36 11.29
N GLN A 85 -5.05 -4.05 11.03
CA GLN A 85 -3.89 -3.37 10.43
C GLN A 85 -2.67 -3.44 11.32
N GLU A 86 -2.81 -3.09 12.61
CA GLU A 86 -1.70 -3.18 13.58
C GLU A 86 -1.15 -4.60 13.65
N PHE A 87 -2.03 -5.61 13.66
CA PHE A 87 -1.64 -7.01 13.65
C PHE A 87 -0.89 -7.41 12.36
N LEU A 88 -1.40 -7.03 11.18
CA LEU A 88 -0.76 -7.26 9.89
C LEU A 88 0.60 -6.55 9.78
N GLN A 89 0.71 -5.33 10.32
CA GLN A 89 1.97 -4.58 10.38
C GLN A 89 3.02 -5.29 11.25
N LYS A 90 2.64 -5.76 12.46
CA LYS A 90 3.56 -6.54 13.30
C LYS A 90 3.99 -7.83 12.61
N TYR A 91 3.09 -8.49 11.89
CA TYR A 91 3.43 -9.67 11.10
C TYR A 91 4.38 -9.35 9.93
N ALA A 92 4.14 -8.27 9.20
CA ALA A 92 5.02 -7.80 8.13
C ALA A 92 6.42 -7.43 8.65
N ALA A 93 6.50 -6.76 9.80
CA ALA A 93 7.75 -6.45 10.48
C ALA A 93 8.49 -7.72 10.91
N TYR A 94 7.79 -8.69 11.50
CA TYR A 94 8.35 -10.00 11.85
C TYR A 94 8.95 -10.73 10.64
N LYS A 95 8.28 -10.64 9.49
CA LYS A 95 8.73 -11.23 8.23
C LYS A 95 9.80 -10.40 7.50
N ASN A 96 10.18 -9.23 8.04
CA ASN A 96 11.14 -8.28 7.46
C ASN A 96 10.73 -7.77 6.06
N VAL A 97 9.43 -7.58 5.81
CA VAL A 97 8.89 -7.13 4.51
C VAL A 97 9.44 -5.76 4.11
N GLU A 98 9.68 -4.87 5.08
CA GLU A 98 10.18 -3.50 4.84
C GLU A 98 11.58 -3.46 4.21
N ASN A 99 12.34 -4.55 4.29
CA ASN A 99 13.69 -4.63 3.72
C ASN A 99 13.72 -5.06 2.24
N LEU A 100 12.58 -5.39 1.61
CA LEU A 100 12.52 -5.80 0.20
C LEU A 100 12.95 -4.69 -0.78
N GLY A 101 12.79 -3.42 -0.40
CA GLY A 101 13.06 -2.25 -1.26
C GLY A 101 14.43 -1.62 -1.07
N LYS A 102 15.15 -2.00 -0.01
CA LYS A 102 16.56 -1.64 0.12
C LYS A 102 17.31 -2.67 -0.71
N ILE A 103 17.75 -2.26 -1.91
CA ILE A 103 18.91 -2.89 -2.52
C ILE A 103 19.94 -2.91 -1.38
N LYS A 104 20.20 -4.09 -0.80
CA LYS A 104 21.49 -4.30 -0.15
C LYS A 104 22.42 -3.96 -1.30
N THR A 105 23.06 -2.80 -1.24
CA THR A 105 24.31 -2.60 -1.95
C THR A 105 25.09 -3.81 -1.50
N SER A 106 25.13 -4.86 -2.33
CA SER A 106 26.15 -5.88 -2.25
C SER A 106 27.39 -5.02 -2.25
N GLY A 107 27.95 -4.78 -1.05
CA GLY A 107 29.19 -4.08 -0.93
C GLY A 107 30.08 -4.86 -1.87
N VAL A 108 30.54 -4.21 -2.94
CA VAL A 108 31.49 -4.83 -3.85
C VAL A 108 32.60 -5.30 -2.94
N THR A 109 32.68 -6.60 -2.72
CA THR A 109 33.70 -7.18 -1.86
C THR A 109 34.97 -7.10 -2.68
N VAL A 110 35.68 -5.98 -2.53
CA VAL A 110 36.94 -5.73 -3.19
C VAL A 110 37.87 -6.86 -2.78
N PHE A 111 38.33 -7.63 -3.75
CA PHE A 111 39.26 -8.72 -3.56
C PHE A 111 40.56 -8.18 -2.97
N ASP A 112 40.86 -8.56 -1.72
CA ASP A 112 42.14 -8.21 -1.08
C ASP A 112 43.16 -9.31 -1.38
N VAL A 113 44.26 -8.97 -2.04
CA VAL A 113 45.32 -9.91 -2.44
C VAL A 113 46.11 -10.42 -1.22
N ILE A 114 46.10 -9.67 -0.12
CA ILE A 114 46.97 -9.91 1.05
C ILE A 114 46.25 -10.74 2.12
N LYS A 115 44.91 -10.76 2.10
CA LYS A 115 44.09 -11.46 3.11
C LYS A 115 43.26 -12.57 2.48
N PRO A 116 43.00 -13.66 3.22
CA PRO A 116 42.02 -14.66 2.79
C PRO A 116 40.64 -14.01 2.72
N ASN A 117 40.07 -13.96 1.51
CA ASN A 117 38.73 -13.46 1.27
C ASN A 117 37.71 -14.58 1.51
N TYR A 118 36.72 -14.32 2.37
CA TYR A 118 35.63 -15.26 2.63
C TYR A 118 34.37 -14.79 1.89
N TYR A 119 33.94 -15.59 0.91
CA TYR A 119 32.72 -15.34 0.16
C TYR A 119 31.65 -16.35 0.59
N SER A 120 30.44 -15.86 0.86
CA SER A 120 29.32 -16.76 1.12
C SER A 120 28.94 -17.47 -0.18
N LEU A 121 29.14 -18.79 -0.23
CA LEU A 121 28.74 -19.63 -1.36
C LEU A 121 27.22 -19.68 -1.55
N PHE A 122 26.47 -19.39 -0.48
CA PHE A 122 25.02 -19.40 -0.49
C PHE A 122 24.48 -18.00 -0.23
N ASP A 123 23.50 -17.59 -1.04
CA ASP A 123 22.71 -16.40 -0.75
C ASP A 123 21.81 -16.71 0.47
N PRO A 124 21.93 -15.97 1.59
CA PRO A 124 21.07 -16.16 2.77
C PRO A 124 19.57 -16.07 2.45
N ILE A 125 19.21 -15.42 1.34
CA ILE A 125 17.84 -15.29 0.86
C ILE A 125 17.33 -16.63 0.29
N ASN A 126 18.22 -17.43 -0.29
CA ASN A 126 17.89 -18.71 -0.93
C ASN A 126 18.18 -19.93 -0.03
N THR A 127 18.76 -19.72 1.15
CA THR A 127 18.91 -20.78 2.16
C THR A 127 17.66 -20.86 3.02
N SER A 128 16.84 -21.88 2.82
CA SER A 128 15.81 -22.29 3.78
C SER A 128 16.34 -23.43 4.65
N ASN A 129 15.94 -23.46 5.92
CA ASN A 129 16.19 -24.62 6.76
C ASN A 129 15.36 -25.80 6.21
N CYS A 130 16.03 -26.73 5.52
CA CYS A 130 15.41 -27.98 5.09
C CYS A 130 15.35 -28.93 6.29
N THR A 131 14.20 -28.97 6.97
CA THR A 131 13.97 -29.95 8.04
C THR A 131 13.70 -31.31 7.38
N VAL A 132 14.72 -32.16 7.31
CA VAL A 132 14.56 -33.53 6.80
C VAL A 132 13.78 -34.32 7.85
N SER A 133 12.53 -34.69 7.53
CA SER A 133 11.57 -35.29 8.47
C SER A 133 11.85 -36.75 8.83
N CYS A 134 12.98 -37.31 8.40
CA CYS A 134 13.29 -38.73 8.52
C CYS A 134 13.60 -39.22 9.94
N PHE A 135 13.54 -38.35 10.97
CA PHE A 135 13.79 -38.72 12.37
C PHE A 135 12.75 -38.22 13.38
N SER A 136 11.59 -37.71 12.96
CA SER A 136 10.55 -37.29 13.92
C SER A 136 9.75 -38.49 14.43
N GLY A 137 10.07 -38.94 15.65
CA GLY A 137 9.29 -39.93 16.38
C GLY A 137 7.86 -39.45 16.62
N LYS A 138 6.91 -40.41 16.68
CA LYS A 138 5.45 -40.22 16.78
C LYS A 138 4.95 -39.57 18.09
N SER A 139 5.69 -38.64 18.69
CA SER A 139 5.35 -37.96 19.95
C SER A 139 5.22 -36.44 19.84
N SER A 140 5.15 -35.89 18.62
CA SER A 140 4.71 -34.51 18.38
C SER A 140 3.38 -34.53 17.65
N GLU A 141 2.28 -34.46 18.39
CA GLU A 141 0.95 -34.27 17.83
C GLU A 141 0.90 -32.97 17.00
N ASN A 142 0.74 -33.12 15.68
CA ASN A 142 0.05 -32.21 14.77
C ASN A 142 0.43 -30.71 14.77
N GLU A 143 1.68 -30.38 14.45
CA GLU A 143 1.92 -29.19 13.61
C GLU A 143 2.17 -29.69 12.18
N LEU A 144 1.08 -29.92 11.44
CA LEU A 144 1.15 -29.99 9.97
C LEU A 144 2.00 -28.81 9.53
N GLN A 145 3.09 -29.06 8.80
CA GLN A 145 3.86 -27.97 8.18
C GLN A 145 2.88 -27.14 7.36
N ILE A 146 2.54 -25.96 7.87
CA ILE A 146 1.58 -25.07 7.23
C ILE A 146 2.28 -24.55 5.98
N ASP A 147 1.72 -24.82 4.80
CA ASP A 147 2.06 -24.06 3.62
C ASP A 147 1.59 -22.61 3.85
N GLU A 148 2.53 -21.79 4.30
CA GLU A 148 2.31 -20.40 4.67
C GLU A 148 1.77 -19.58 3.49
N ILE A 149 2.18 -19.92 2.25
CA ILE A 149 1.76 -19.23 1.04
C ILE A 149 0.31 -19.59 0.70
N GLU A 150 -0.01 -20.87 0.71
CA GLU A 150 -1.38 -21.34 0.44
C GLU A 150 -2.36 -20.82 1.49
N LYS A 151 -2.01 -20.88 2.78
CA LYS A 151 -2.85 -20.32 3.85
C LYS A 151 -3.01 -18.82 3.75
N PHE A 152 -1.95 -18.08 3.45
CA PHE A 152 -2.07 -16.63 3.28
C PHE A 152 -2.95 -16.28 2.07
N HIS A 153 -2.86 -17.06 1.00
CA HIS A 153 -3.74 -16.95 -0.15
C HIS A 153 -5.21 -17.20 0.25
N GLU A 154 -5.53 -18.28 0.99
CA GLU A 154 -6.88 -18.54 1.53
C GLU A 154 -7.42 -17.35 2.35
N TYR A 155 -6.61 -16.80 3.26
CA TYR A 155 -7.02 -15.65 4.08
C TYR A 155 -7.32 -14.44 3.21
N THR A 156 -6.49 -14.17 2.19
CA THR A 156 -6.67 -13.03 1.30
C THR A 156 -7.92 -13.20 0.41
N HIS A 157 -8.23 -14.43 -0.02
CA HIS A 157 -9.47 -14.74 -0.74
C HIS A 157 -10.73 -14.50 0.08
N THR A 158 -10.64 -14.57 1.41
CA THR A 158 -11.74 -14.27 2.32
C THR A 158 -11.78 -12.78 2.66
N LEU A 159 -10.63 -12.19 2.99
CA LEU A 159 -10.53 -10.82 3.50
C LEU A 159 -10.84 -9.76 2.43
N VAL A 160 -10.34 -9.92 1.20
CA VAL A 160 -10.52 -8.91 0.14
C VAL A 160 -12.00 -8.72 -0.23
N PRO A 161 -12.81 -9.77 -0.44
CA PRO A 161 -14.25 -9.61 -0.62
C PRO A 161 -14.92 -8.88 0.55
N LEU A 162 -14.57 -9.22 1.80
CA LEU A 162 -15.17 -8.58 2.97
C LEU A 162 -14.84 -7.08 3.02
N LEU A 163 -13.61 -6.68 2.67
CA LEU A 163 -13.22 -5.28 2.55
C LEU A 163 -14.04 -4.55 1.48
N PHE A 164 -14.22 -5.16 0.31
CA PHE A 164 -14.97 -4.56 -0.79
C PHE A 164 -16.46 -4.43 -0.47
N GLU A 165 -17.05 -5.47 0.12
CA GLU A 165 -18.45 -5.45 0.55
C GLU A 165 -18.69 -4.42 1.65
N THR A 166 -17.76 -4.32 2.61
CA THR A 166 -17.86 -3.31 3.69
C THR A 166 -17.82 -1.89 3.14
N TRP A 167 -16.94 -1.64 2.15
CA TRP A 167 -16.93 -0.36 1.45
C TRP A 167 -18.22 -0.13 0.65
N PHE A 168 -18.69 -1.14 -0.08
CA PHE A 168 -19.90 -1.05 -0.88
C PHE A 168 -21.15 -0.71 -0.05
N GLU A 169 -21.24 -1.24 1.18
CA GLU A 169 -22.34 -0.93 2.11
C GLU A 169 -22.29 0.52 2.62
N ALA A 170 -21.10 1.08 2.81
CA ALA A 170 -20.90 2.41 3.39
C ALA A 170 -20.81 3.54 2.35
N CYS A 171 -20.47 3.22 1.10
CA CYS A 171 -20.29 4.20 0.03
C CYS A 171 -21.65 4.71 -0.49
N PRO A 172 -21.83 6.03 -0.65
CA PRO A 172 -23.07 6.58 -1.21
C PRO A 172 -23.30 6.08 -2.64
N SER A 173 -24.50 5.56 -2.91
CA SER A 173 -24.93 5.09 -4.23
C SER A 173 -25.37 6.24 -5.13
N SER A 174 -24.57 7.29 -5.25
CA SER A 174 -24.84 8.38 -6.19
C SER A 174 -23.89 8.25 -7.36
N LYS A 175 -24.44 8.02 -8.56
CA LYS A 175 -23.72 8.26 -9.81
C LYS A 175 -23.49 9.77 -9.87
N SER A 176 -22.38 10.24 -9.30
CA SER A 176 -21.98 11.63 -9.47
C SER A 176 -21.69 11.87 -10.95
N ASP A 177 -22.12 13.02 -11.46
CA ASP A 177 -21.66 13.48 -12.76
C ASP A 177 -20.13 13.54 -12.74
N LYS A 178 -19.53 13.09 -13.86
CA LYS A 178 -18.13 12.67 -14.01
C LYS A 178 -17.03 13.68 -13.61
N ASN A 179 -17.40 14.89 -13.17
CA ASN A 179 -16.50 16.00 -12.89
C ASN A 179 -16.56 16.50 -11.42
N PHE A 180 -17.36 15.90 -10.55
CA PHE A 180 -17.47 16.33 -9.15
C PHE A 180 -16.85 15.32 -8.17
N GLU A 181 -16.12 15.85 -7.19
CA GLU A 181 -15.57 15.09 -6.07
C GLU A 181 -16.72 14.44 -5.28
N THR A 182 -16.62 13.15 -4.99
CA THR A 182 -17.66 12.43 -4.24
C THR A 182 -17.56 12.75 -2.77
N VAL A 183 -18.62 13.32 -2.23
CA VAL A 183 -18.64 13.74 -0.84
C VAL A 183 -19.14 12.62 0.07
N ILE A 184 -18.34 12.26 1.07
CA ILE A 184 -18.63 11.22 2.06
C ILE A 184 -18.64 11.80 3.48
N SER A 185 -19.24 11.07 4.42
CA SER A 185 -19.17 11.41 5.85
C SER A 185 -17.76 11.16 6.39
N GLU A 186 -17.42 11.79 7.52
CA GLU A 186 -16.13 11.58 8.19
C GLU A 186 -15.93 10.12 8.63
N GLU A 187 -16.98 9.50 9.19
CA GLU A 187 -16.94 8.09 9.60
C GLU A 187 -16.69 7.15 8.39
N THR A 188 -17.33 7.43 7.25
CA THR A 188 -17.11 6.69 6.01
C THR A 188 -15.71 6.95 5.42
N GLY A 189 -15.18 8.17 5.54
CA GLY A 189 -13.81 8.51 5.14
C GLY A 189 -12.76 7.77 5.97
N GLN A 190 -12.95 7.68 7.29
CA GLN A 190 -12.08 6.91 8.17
C GLN A 190 -12.15 5.40 7.86
N LEU A 191 -13.34 4.89 7.58
CA LEU A 191 -13.51 3.51 7.12
C LEU A 191 -12.77 3.26 5.81
N LEU A 192 -12.87 4.16 4.83
CA LEU A 192 -12.13 4.07 3.57
C LEU A 192 -10.62 4.02 3.83
N LYS A 193 -10.09 4.95 4.62
CA LYS A 193 -8.67 4.98 5.00
C LYS A 193 -8.19 3.62 5.50
N HIS A 194 -8.91 3.04 6.46
CA HIS A 194 -8.56 1.73 7.00
C HIS A 194 -8.67 0.58 5.98
N ILE A 195 -9.68 0.58 5.12
CA ILE A 195 -9.82 -0.43 4.07
C ILE A 195 -8.64 -0.37 3.10
N ILE A 196 -8.29 0.83 2.63
CA ILE A 196 -7.19 1.05 1.67
C ILE A 196 -5.84 0.68 2.29
N GLN A 197 -5.57 1.10 3.53
CA GLN A 197 -4.35 0.72 4.24
C GLN A 197 -4.23 -0.80 4.42
N THR A 198 -5.34 -1.48 4.73
CA THR A 198 -5.38 -2.95 4.84
C THR A 198 -5.03 -3.60 3.50
N LEU A 199 -5.63 -3.13 2.38
CA LEU A 199 -5.32 -3.64 1.04
C LEU A 199 -3.85 -3.42 0.66
N THR A 200 -3.28 -2.25 0.99
CA THR A 200 -1.87 -1.94 0.76
C THR A 200 -0.93 -2.86 1.55
N LEU A 201 -1.25 -3.15 2.82
CA LEU A 201 -0.49 -4.11 3.64
C LEU A 201 -0.56 -5.53 3.06
N LEU A 202 -1.74 -5.98 2.66
CA LEU A 202 -1.91 -7.29 2.01
C LEU A 202 -1.10 -7.38 0.72
N LYS A 203 -1.12 -6.34 -0.12
CA LYS A 203 -0.28 -6.28 -1.33
C LYS A 203 1.21 -6.41 -1.00
N ASN A 204 1.71 -5.69 0.01
CA ASN A 204 3.12 -5.76 0.38
C ASN A 204 3.52 -7.17 0.89
N LEU A 205 2.65 -7.82 1.66
CA LEU A 205 2.83 -9.21 2.09
C LEU A 205 2.79 -10.18 0.91
N LEU A 206 1.88 -9.99 -0.05
CA LEU A 206 1.83 -10.80 -1.27
C LEU A 206 3.10 -10.66 -2.10
N LYS A 207 3.61 -9.43 -2.25
CA LYS A 207 4.89 -9.18 -2.92
C LYS A 207 6.04 -9.92 -2.24
N TYR A 208 6.08 -9.90 -0.90
CA TYR A 208 7.05 -10.67 -0.12
C TYR A 208 6.96 -12.18 -0.41
N PHE A 209 5.77 -12.78 -0.39
CA PHE A 209 5.61 -14.20 -0.70
C PHE A 209 6.00 -14.51 -2.15
N ASN A 210 5.67 -13.63 -3.09
CA ASN A 210 6.06 -13.78 -4.48
C ASN A 210 7.60 -13.69 -4.66
N THR A 211 8.31 -12.88 -3.88
CA THR A 211 9.79 -12.87 -3.90
C THR A 211 10.41 -14.14 -3.31
N LYS A 212 9.79 -14.72 -2.27
CA LYS A 212 10.26 -15.97 -1.67
C LYS A 212 9.98 -17.20 -2.53
N CYS A 213 8.85 -17.20 -3.22
CA CYS A 213 8.43 -18.30 -4.09
C CYS A 213 7.86 -17.73 -5.39
N PRO A 214 8.73 -17.36 -6.35
CA PRO A 214 8.30 -16.75 -7.62
C PRO A 214 7.37 -17.64 -8.45
N SER A 215 7.48 -18.96 -8.30
CA SER A 215 6.63 -19.94 -8.99
C SER A 215 5.16 -19.91 -8.54
N SER A 216 4.87 -19.33 -7.38
CA SER A 216 3.52 -19.30 -6.82
C SER A 216 2.58 -18.32 -7.53
N HIS A 217 3.12 -17.24 -8.14
CA HIS A 217 2.37 -16.19 -8.86
C HIS A 217 1.16 -15.61 -8.09
N VAL A 218 1.16 -15.71 -6.76
CA VAL A 218 0.01 -15.44 -5.89
C VAL A 218 -0.45 -13.99 -5.99
N GLU A 219 0.50 -13.05 -6.05
CA GLU A 219 0.21 -11.63 -6.22
C GLU A 219 -0.55 -11.38 -7.54
N LYS A 220 -0.04 -11.91 -8.66
CA LYS A 220 -0.65 -11.74 -9.98
C LYS A 220 -2.06 -12.33 -10.05
N LEU A 221 -2.24 -13.55 -9.54
CA LEU A 221 -3.54 -14.24 -9.53
C LEU A 221 -4.58 -13.45 -8.73
N LEU A 222 -4.18 -12.92 -7.58
CA LEU A 222 -5.08 -12.19 -6.71
C LEU A 222 -5.48 -10.83 -7.31
N LEU A 223 -4.51 -10.07 -7.82
CA LEU A 223 -4.79 -8.79 -8.48
C LEU A 223 -5.70 -8.97 -9.70
N GLN A 224 -5.47 -10.00 -10.51
CA GLN A 224 -6.34 -10.31 -11.65
C GLN A 224 -7.77 -10.65 -11.24
N LYS A 225 -7.96 -11.46 -10.18
CA LYS A 225 -9.28 -11.87 -9.70
C LYS A 225 -10.14 -10.70 -9.23
N TYR A 226 -9.53 -9.73 -8.53
CA TYR A 226 -10.26 -8.63 -7.89
C TYR A 226 -10.23 -7.32 -8.68
N LYS A 227 -9.49 -7.25 -9.79
CA LYS A 227 -9.37 -6.08 -10.67
C LYS A 227 -10.70 -5.40 -11.00
N SER A 228 -11.67 -6.15 -11.55
CA SER A 228 -12.94 -5.59 -12.02
C SER A 228 -13.80 -5.06 -10.86
N LYS A 229 -13.87 -5.82 -9.77
CA LYS A 229 -14.59 -5.43 -8.55
C LYS A 229 -13.94 -4.19 -7.92
N PHE A 230 -12.62 -4.11 -7.87
CA PHE A 230 -11.92 -2.94 -7.35
C PHE A 230 -12.33 -1.67 -8.11
N SER A 231 -12.27 -1.70 -9.45
CA SER A 231 -12.71 -0.56 -10.27
C SER A 231 -14.18 -0.21 -10.02
N GLN A 232 -15.06 -1.20 -9.97
CA GLN A 232 -16.49 -0.99 -9.75
C GLN A 232 -16.79 -0.34 -8.39
N HIS A 233 -16.11 -0.77 -7.33
CA HIS A 233 -16.40 -0.33 -5.97
C HIS A 233 -15.68 0.96 -5.57
N PHE A 234 -14.46 1.20 -6.06
CA PHE A 234 -13.63 2.33 -5.63
C PHE A 234 -13.42 3.41 -6.69
N MET A 235 -13.41 3.06 -7.98
CA MET A 235 -13.08 4.05 -9.04
C MET A 235 -14.29 4.74 -9.64
N THR A 236 -15.49 4.16 -9.48
CA THR A 236 -16.75 4.71 -10.01
C THR A 236 -17.11 6.06 -9.40
N SER A 237 -16.74 6.28 -8.15
CA SER A 237 -17.00 7.51 -7.40
C SER A 237 -15.72 8.24 -6.98
N PHE A 238 -14.57 7.87 -7.56
CA PHE A 238 -13.31 8.56 -7.29
C PHE A 238 -13.27 9.93 -8.00
N PRO A 239 -12.71 10.99 -7.38
CA PRO A 239 -12.06 11.06 -6.06
C PRO A 239 -13.01 11.36 -4.91
N TYR A 240 -12.61 10.99 -3.69
CA TYR A 240 -13.42 11.15 -2.48
C TYR A 240 -13.00 12.35 -1.64
N VAL A 241 -13.97 13.06 -1.06
CA VAL A 241 -13.77 14.18 -0.13
C VAL A 241 -14.76 14.10 1.02
N THR A 242 -14.46 14.70 2.16
CA THR A 242 -15.38 14.75 3.29
C THR A 242 -16.16 16.07 3.32
N ASN A 243 -17.35 16.05 3.91
CA ASN A 243 -18.24 17.20 4.07
C ASN A 243 -17.74 18.31 5.04
N MET A 244 -16.45 18.33 5.37
CA MET A 244 -15.88 19.30 6.29
C MET A 244 -15.83 20.69 5.67
N ARG A 245 -16.71 21.59 6.11
CA ARG A 245 -16.39 23.03 6.11
C ARG A 245 -15.25 23.18 7.12
N SER A 246 -14.09 23.66 6.69
CA SER A 246 -12.89 23.87 7.50
C SER A 246 -13.23 24.40 8.90
N ARG A 247 -13.40 23.51 9.88
CA ARG A 247 -13.62 23.92 11.26
C ARG A 247 -12.28 24.47 11.72
N GLN A 248 -12.24 25.79 11.92
CA GLN A 248 -11.11 26.44 12.58
C GLN A 248 -10.83 25.68 13.88
N VAL A 249 -9.59 25.25 14.03
CA VAL A 249 -9.08 24.46 15.15
C VAL A 249 -9.32 25.24 16.45
N SER A 250 -10.40 24.95 17.16
CA SER A 250 -10.52 25.32 18.57
C SER A 250 -9.72 24.31 19.38
N ARG A 251 -8.63 24.79 19.98
CA ARG A 251 -7.79 24.05 20.93
C ARG A 251 -8.62 23.50 22.09
N MET A 252 -8.13 22.38 22.62
CA MET A 252 -8.61 21.57 23.76
C MET A 252 -9.64 20.50 23.37
N ASP A 253 -9.13 19.32 22.98
CA ASP A 253 -9.36 18.11 23.79
C ASP A 253 -8.31 17.04 23.50
N THR A 254 -7.71 16.54 24.57
CA THR A 254 -6.68 15.49 24.61
C THR A 254 -7.32 14.12 24.45
N THR A 255 -7.64 13.74 23.22
CA THR A 255 -7.75 12.34 22.78
C THR A 255 -7.34 12.26 21.32
N GLY A 256 -6.23 11.60 21.01
CA GLY A 256 -5.59 11.58 19.70
C GLY A 256 -6.46 10.95 18.60
N VAL A 257 -7.32 11.76 17.99
CA VAL A 257 -7.92 11.49 16.68
C VAL A 257 -7.23 12.45 15.72
N ASP A 258 -6.38 11.88 14.87
CA ASP A 258 -5.62 12.59 13.84
C ASP A 258 -6.50 13.60 13.11
N THR A 259 -6.00 14.82 12.96
CA THR A 259 -6.49 15.88 12.07
C THR A 259 -6.96 15.28 10.74
N THR A 260 -8.27 15.20 10.55
CA THR A 260 -8.90 14.62 9.35
C THR A 260 -8.68 15.53 8.16
N ASP A 261 -7.85 15.09 7.20
CA ASP A 261 -7.68 15.76 5.91
C ASP A 261 -9.02 15.80 5.17
N PRO A 262 -9.64 16.98 4.99
CA PRO A 262 -10.98 17.08 4.44
C PRO A 262 -11.03 16.62 2.97
N LYS A 263 -9.91 16.72 2.25
CA LYS A 263 -9.79 16.34 0.84
C LYS A 263 -9.33 14.89 0.64
N LEU A 264 -9.02 14.18 1.73
CA LEU A 264 -8.57 12.79 1.73
C LEU A 264 -7.44 12.53 0.70
N ILE A 265 -6.51 13.49 0.55
CA ILE A 265 -5.48 13.47 -0.49
C ILE A 265 -4.61 12.22 -0.35
N ALA A 266 -4.13 11.92 0.86
CA ALA A 266 -3.32 10.73 1.10
C ALA A 266 -4.07 9.44 0.72
N VAL A 267 -5.34 9.31 1.13
CA VAL A 267 -6.17 8.13 0.83
C VAL A 267 -6.44 8.01 -0.68
N ASN A 268 -6.71 9.12 -1.36
CA ASN A 268 -6.91 9.15 -2.80
C ASN A 268 -5.62 8.81 -3.58
N LEU A 269 -4.45 9.24 -3.10
CA LEU A 269 -3.16 8.86 -3.70
C LEU A 269 -2.86 7.36 -3.50
N GLU A 270 -3.16 6.81 -2.32
CA GLU A 270 -3.06 5.35 -2.09
C GLU A 270 -4.02 4.57 -3.00
N LEU A 271 -5.24 5.08 -3.22
CA LEU A 271 -6.19 4.53 -4.20
C LEU A 271 -5.61 4.53 -5.62
N CYS A 272 -4.98 5.62 -6.05
CA CYS A 272 -4.27 5.67 -7.33
C CYS A 272 -3.18 4.60 -7.41
N GLN A 273 -2.37 4.46 -6.37
CA GLN A 273 -1.29 3.46 -6.30
C GLN A 273 -1.83 2.02 -6.36
N LEU A 274 -2.93 1.73 -5.66
CA LEU A 274 -3.61 0.44 -5.73
C LEU A 274 -4.19 0.22 -7.12
N TYR A 275 -4.87 1.20 -7.71
CA TYR A 275 -5.43 1.09 -9.05
C TYR A 275 -4.36 0.70 -10.08
N ILE A 276 -3.21 1.40 -10.07
CA ILE A 276 -2.07 1.10 -10.94
C ILE A 276 -1.61 -0.35 -10.74
N ALA A 277 -1.50 -0.79 -9.48
CA ALA A 277 -1.08 -2.15 -9.14
C ALA A 277 -2.07 -3.25 -9.58
N PHE A 278 -3.38 -3.02 -9.43
CA PHE A 278 -4.42 -3.94 -9.91
C PHE A 278 -4.51 -3.99 -11.46
N ASN A 279 -3.93 -3.01 -12.15
CA ASN A 279 -3.97 -2.87 -13.59
C ASN A 279 -2.57 -2.88 -14.22
N PRO A 280 -1.75 -3.95 -14.07
CA PRO A 280 -0.39 -3.97 -14.61
C PRO A 280 -0.36 -3.91 -16.15
N TYR A 281 -1.44 -4.35 -16.80
CA TYR A 281 -1.64 -4.22 -18.25
C TYR A 281 -2.80 -3.26 -18.52
N VAL A 282 -2.46 -2.11 -19.09
CA VAL A 282 -3.42 -1.06 -19.46
C VAL A 282 -4.23 -1.48 -20.68
N ASN A 283 -5.56 -1.41 -20.56
CA ASN A 283 -6.48 -1.54 -21.70
C ASN A 283 -7.25 -0.23 -21.90
N LEU A 284 -6.72 0.63 -22.77
CA LEU A 284 -7.28 1.94 -23.08
C LEU A 284 -8.72 1.88 -23.60
N LYS A 285 -9.14 0.81 -24.29
CA LYS A 285 -10.50 0.72 -24.84
C LYS A 285 -11.57 0.61 -23.75
N ASN A 286 -11.25 -0.08 -22.67
CA ASN A 286 -12.22 -0.40 -21.62
C ASN A 286 -12.07 0.48 -20.37
N GLN A 287 -10.93 1.15 -20.20
CA GLN A 287 -10.55 1.81 -18.94
C GLN A 287 -10.08 3.26 -19.13
N SER A 288 -10.32 3.86 -20.30
CA SER A 288 -9.83 5.21 -20.64
C SER A 288 -10.27 6.27 -19.63
N ASN A 289 -11.51 6.19 -19.13
CA ASN A 289 -12.05 7.15 -18.19
C ASN A 289 -11.34 7.06 -16.83
N GLU A 290 -11.23 5.85 -16.25
CA GLU A 290 -10.60 5.65 -14.96
C GLU A 290 -9.10 5.99 -14.99
N ILE A 291 -8.41 5.65 -16.08
CA ILE A 291 -7.01 6.04 -16.29
C ILE A 291 -6.87 7.56 -16.32
N SER A 292 -7.75 8.25 -17.05
CA SER A 292 -7.73 9.71 -17.13
C SER A 292 -8.00 10.36 -15.77
N LEU A 293 -8.92 9.81 -14.98
CA LEU A 293 -9.21 10.28 -13.62
C LEU A 293 -8.00 10.11 -12.70
N VAL A 294 -7.35 8.94 -12.72
CA VAL A 294 -6.17 8.65 -11.88
C VAL A 294 -4.99 9.55 -12.25
N LEU A 295 -4.64 9.63 -13.54
CA LEU A 295 -3.51 10.45 -13.98
C LEU A 295 -3.79 11.95 -13.79
N GLY A 296 -5.00 12.40 -14.10
CA GLY A 296 -5.43 13.78 -13.86
C GLY A 296 -5.42 14.17 -12.39
N TYR A 297 -5.76 13.24 -11.49
CA TYR A 297 -5.68 13.47 -10.05
C TYR A 297 -4.23 13.57 -9.55
N ILE A 298 -3.37 12.62 -9.95
CA ILE A 298 -1.93 12.66 -9.61
C ILE A 298 -1.33 13.99 -10.06
N GLU A 299 -1.63 14.40 -11.29
CA GLU A 299 -1.15 15.65 -11.85
C GLU A 299 -1.68 16.89 -11.10
N LYS A 300 -2.99 16.94 -10.79
CA LYS A 300 -3.61 18.02 -10.03
C LYS A 300 -2.92 18.18 -8.67
N ILE A 301 -2.70 17.09 -7.94
CA ILE A 301 -2.07 17.13 -6.62
C ILE A 301 -0.58 17.49 -6.73
N PHE A 302 0.12 16.98 -7.74
CA PHE A 302 1.52 17.32 -7.95
C PHE A 302 1.73 18.81 -8.23
N ASN A 303 0.80 19.46 -8.92
CA ASN A 303 0.83 20.91 -9.17
C ASN A 303 0.43 21.76 -7.96
N GLN A 304 -0.48 21.28 -7.11
CA GLN A 304 -1.10 22.07 -6.04
C GLN A 304 -0.45 21.86 -4.67
N SER A 305 0.27 20.77 -4.45
CA SER A 305 0.81 20.44 -3.12
C SER A 305 2.06 21.24 -2.79
N SER A 306 1.96 22.08 -1.75
CA SER A 306 3.11 22.68 -1.06
C SER A 306 3.61 21.82 0.11
N ASP A 307 2.85 20.79 0.48
CA ASP A 307 3.18 19.89 1.59
C ASP A 307 4.22 18.84 1.16
N SER A 308 5.39 18.89 1.80
CA SER A 308 6.50 17.95 1.58
C SER A 308 6.10 16.47 1.70
N THR A 309 5.15 16.13 2.56
CA THR A 309 4.72 14.73 2.78
C THR A 309 3.92 14.21 1.58
N ILE A 310 2.99 15.03 1.08
CA ILE A 310 2.17 14.72 -0.09
C ILE A 310 3.05 14.65 -1.33
N SER A 311 3.98 15.60 -1.49
CA SER A 311 4.92 15.57 -2.61
C SER A 311 5.79 14.31 -2.58
N ALA A 312 6.27 13.88 -1.40
CA ALA A 312 7.00 12.61 -1.25
C ALA A 312 6.14 11.38 -1.62
N MET A 313 4.85 11.36 -1.25
CA MET A 313 3.91 10.29 -1.67
C MET A 313 3.75 10.25 -3.19
N VAL A 314 3.57 11.40 -3.84
CA VAL A 314 3.47 11.49 -5.30
C VAL A 314 4.77 11.01 -5.96
N ILE A 315 5.93 11.45 -5.48
CA ILE A 315 7.23 10.99 -6.00
C ILE A 315 7.39 9.47 -5.83
N ASN A 316 6.99 8.90 -4.70
CA ASN A 316 7.04 7.45 -4.50
C ASN A 316 6.10 6.69 -5.46
N LEU A 317 4.91 7.24 -5.71
CA LEU A 317 3.98 6.70 -6.70
C LEU A 317 4.58 6.75 -8.10
N LEU A 318 5.17 7.88 -8.50
CA LEU A 318 5.84 8.04 -9.80
C LEU A 318 7.04 7.11 -9.93
N ASN A 319 7.87 6.97 -8.89
CA ASN A 319 8.95 5.98 -8.86
C ASN A 319 8.39 4.56 -9.09
N SER A 320 7.29 4.20 -8.44
CA SER A 320 6.66 2.89 -8.65
C SER A 320 6.11 2.70 -10.06
N LEU A 321 5.62 3.77 -10.71
CA LEU A 321 5.10 3.74 -12.07
C LEU A 321 6.21 3.55 -13.11
N PHE A 322 7.32 4.27 -12.95
CA PHE A 322 8.38 4.32 -13.95
C PHE A 322 9.52 3.31 -13.69
N CYS A 323 9.84 2.94 -12.43
CA CYS A 323 11.12 2.26 -12.15
C CYS A 323 11.07 0.73 -12.10
N ASN A 324 9.91 0.09 -11.89
CA ASN A 324 9.89 -1.29 -11.41
C ASN A 324 9.74 -2.40 -12.47
N GLU A 325 9.39 -2.11 -13.73
CA GLU A 325 9.35 -3.04 -14.88
C GLU A 325 8.68 -2.33 -16.08
N ILE A 326 8.82 -2.83 -17.32
CA ILE A 326 7.92 -2.42 -18.41
C ILE A 326 6.53 -2.94 -18.07
N THR A 327 5.66 -2.06 -17.58
CA THR A 327 4.25 -2.37 -17.41
C THR A 327 3.48 -1.91 -18.65
N GLY A 328 2.20 -2.30 -18.76
CA GLY A 328 1.33 -1.75 -19.81
C GLY A 328 1.21 -0.23 -19.75
N TRP A 329 1.51 0.39 -18.59
CA TRP A 329 1.52 1.84 -18.40
C TRP A 329 2.69 2.51 -19.10
N THR A 330 3.90 1.97 -18.96
CA THR A 330 5.10 2.53 -19.59
C THR A 330 5.22 2.10 -21.05
N ARG A 331 4.76 0.89 -21.43
CA ARG A 331 4.81 0.46 -22.84
C ARG A 331 3.94 1.29 -23.78
N THR A 332 2.86 1.86 -23.27
CA THR A 332 1.91 2.62 -24.09
C THR A 332 2.23 4.10 -24.00
N ILE A 333 3.02 4.59 -24.96
CA ILE A 333 3.55 5.97 -25.01
C ILE A 333 2.47 7.02 -24.70
N SER A 334 1.27 6.88 -25.26
CA SER A 334 0.18 7.86 -25.09
C SER A 334 -0.34 8.02 -23.66
N VAL A 335 -0.15 7.03 -22.78
CA VAL A 335 -0.76 7.03 -21.44
C VAL A 335 -0.02 7.97 -20.49
N LEU A 336 1.31 7.85 -20.44
CA LEU A 336 2.13 8.57 -19.45
C LEU A 336 2.85 9.80 -20.03
N ASP A 337 2.86 10.01 -21.35
CA ASP A 337 3.61 11.10 -21.98
C ASP A 337 3.22 12.48 -21.43
N ALA A 338 1.91 12.75 -21.27
CA ALA A 338 1.44 14.02 -20.74
C ALA A 338 1.89 14.27 -19.29
N LEU A 339 1.85 13.23 -18.44
CA LEU A 339 2.32 13.30 -17.06
C LEU A 339 3.84 13.48 -17.01
N PHE A 340 4.57 12.76 -17.85
CA PHE A 340 6.03 12.84 -17.95
C PHE A 340 6.50 14.25 -18.36
N ARG A 341 5.91 14.84 -19.40
CA ARG A 341 6.19 16.24 -19.79
C ARG A 341 5.94 17.21 -18.65
N LYS A 342 4.87 17.01 -17.89
CA LYS A 342 4.53 17.87 -16.74
C LYS A 342 5.53 17.73 -15.60
N ILE A 343 6.01 16.52 -15.30
CA ILE A 343 7.08 16.31 -14.32
C ILE A 343 8.32 17.12 -14.68
N ILE A 344 8.73 17.09 -15.95
CA ILE A 344 9.88 17.86 -16.43
C ILE A 344 9.61 19.37 -16.38
N TRP A 345 8.41 19.81 -16.76
CA TRP A 345 8.05 21.22 -16.71
C TRP A 345 8.06 21.77 -15.26
N ILE A 346 7.57 20.97 -14.31
CA ILE A 346 7.60 21.30 -12.88
C ILE A 346 9.04 21.36 -12.36
N TYR A 347 9.93 20.47 -12.82
CA TYR A 347 11.35 20.53 -12.48
C TYR A 347 12.02 21.87 -12.87
N PHE A 348 11.61 22.43 -14.01
CA PHE A 348 12.08 23.73 -14.47
C PHE A 348 11.41 24.92 -13.78
N ASN A 349 10.39 24.71 -12.97
CA ASN A 349 9.72 25.77 -12.26
C ASN A 349 10.62 26.35 -11.15
N LYS A 350 10.94 27.65 -11.26
CA LYS A 350 11.90 28.33 -10.37
C LYS A 350 11.41 28.47 -8.93
N SER A 351 10.11 28.37 -8.66
CA SER A 351 9.51 28.55 -7.33
C SER A 351 9.47 27.28 -6.46
N MET A 352 10.07 26.18 -6.93
CA MET A 352 9.98 24.86 -6.34
C MET A 352 11.03 24.65 -5.22
N CYS A 353 10.67 23.88 -4.19
CA CYS A 353 11.59 23.51 -3.11
C CYS A 353 12.76 22.65 -3.62
N ASP A 354 13.99 22.93 -3.16
CA ASP A 354 15.21 22.21 -3.55
C ASP A 354 15.13 20.69 -3.28
N THR A 355 14.49 20.26 -2.19
CA THR A 355 14.35 18.83 -1.86
C THR A 355 13.52 18.09 -2.90
N LEU A 356 12.34 18.63 -3.24
CA LEU A 356 11.48 18.04 -4.25
C LEU A 356 12.14 18.10 -5.64
N LYS A 357 12.93 19.14 -5.92
CA LYS A 357 13.70 19.24 -7.17
C LYS A 357 14.74 18.13 -7.29
N GLN A 358 15.45 17.82 -6.19
CA GLN A 358 16.37 16.68 -6.13
C GLN A 358 15.65 15.33 -6.26
N ASP A 359 14.45 15.20 -5.68
CA ASP A 359 13.63 13.99 -5.81
C ASP A 359 13.17 13.75 -7.27
N ILE A 360 12.72 14.80 -7.97
CA ILE A 360 12.40 14.72 -9.40
C ILE A 360 13.66 14.42 -10.21
N PHE A 361 14.79 15.06 -9.90
CA PHE A 361 16.07 14.77 -10.55
C PHE A 361 16.41 13.27 -10.42
N GLY A 362 16.35 12.72 -9.20
CA GLY A 362 16.57 11.30 -8.95
C GLY A 362 15.62 10.39 -9.74
N LEU A 363 14.34 10.77 -9.86
CA LEU A 363 13.36 10.04 -10.69
C LEU A 363 13.73 10.07 -12.18
N LEU A 364 14.00 11.27 -12.73
CA LEU A 364 14.39 11.43 -14.14
C LEU A 364 15.67 10.65 -14.44
N CYS A 365 16.61 10.61 -13.51
CA CYS A 365 17.82 9.83 -13.68
C CYS A 365 17.57 8.32 -13.70
N LYS A 366 16.68 7.80 -12.84
CA LYS A 366 16.28 6.39 -12.91
C LYS A 366 15.59 6.06 -14.24
N ILE A 367 14.80 6.98 -14.79
CA ILE A 367 14.17 6.82 -16.11
C ILE A 367 15.23 6.82 -17.22
N THR A 368 16.25 7.67 -17.11
CA THR A 368 17.35 7.77 -18.06
C THR A 368 18.19 6.49 -18.09
N LEU A 369 18.54 5.96 -16.92
CA LEU A 369 19.34 4.72 -16.79
C LEU A 369 18.56 3.44 -17.18
N ASN A 370 17.26 3.53 -17.44
CA ASN A 370 16.45 2.39 -17.79
C ASN A 370 16.26 2.30 -19.31
N GLU A 371 17.03 1.43 -19.96
CA GLU A 371 17.00 1.22 -21.43
C GLU A 371 15.61 0.87 -21.96
N ASN A 372 14.80 0.20 -21.12
CA ASN A 372 13.43 -0.18 -21.42
C ASN A 372 12.46 1.01 -21.58
N LEU A 373 12.87 2.20 -21.13
CA LEU A 373 12.11 3.45 -21.19
C LEU A 373 12.62 4.42 -22.26
N SER A 374 13.44 3.93 -23.20
CA SER A 374 14.03 4.73 -24.28
C SER A 374 13.03 5.54 -25.11
N HIS A 375 11.78 5.09 -25.22
CA HIS A 375 10.71 5.84 -25.90
C HIS A 375 10.32 7.15 -25.19
N PHE A 376 10.61 7.32 -23.89
CA PHE A 376 10.48 8.62 -23.21
C PHE A 376 11.67 9.54 -23.52
N HIS A 377 12.80 8.99 -23.97
CA HIS A 377 14.00 9.79 -24.27
C HIS A 377 13.85 10.61 -25.55
N SER A 378 12.95 10.21 -26.46
CA SER A 378 12.62 10.97 -27.67
C SER A 378 11.67 12.14 -27.44
N ASN A 379 11.32 12.45 -26.18
CA ASN A 379 10.45 13.58 -25.87
C ASN A 379 11.25 14.89 -25.82
N ASP A 380 10.79 15.92 -26.52
CA ASP A 380 11.44 17.24 -26.58
C ASP A 380 11.72 17.83 -25.19
N ALA A 381 10.79 17.65 -24.25
CA ALA A 381 10.97 18.14 -22.87
C ALA A 381 12.14 17.42 -22.18
N PHE A 382 12.33 16.13 -22.45
CA PHE A 382 13.42 15.35 -21.89
C PHE A 382 14.76 15.75 -22.50
N GLU A 383 14.80 16.01 -23.81
CA GLU A 383 15.99 16.56 -24.47
C GLU A 383 16.38 17.93 -23.87
N MET A 384 15.39 18.80 -23.60
CA MET A 384 15.64 20.06 -22.89
C MET A 384 16.21 19.84 -21.49
N TRP A 385 15.71 18.86 -20.75
CA TRP A 385 16.25 18.49 -19.45
C TRP A 385 17.69 17.99 -19.53
N LEU A 386 18.02 17.10 -20.48
CA LEU A 386 19.39 16.62 -20.71
C LEU A 386 20.34 17.78 -21.03
N LYS A 387 19.93 18.74 -21.87
CA LYS A 387 20.72 19.94 -22.18
C LYS A 387 20.97 20.84 -20.98
N SER A 388 20.13 20.77 -19.94
CA SER A 388 20.32 21.53 -18.69
C SER A 388 21.25 20.86 -17.69
N LEU A 389 21.67 19.60 -17.90
CA LEU A 389 22.55 18.87 -16.98
C LEU A 389 23.90 19.56 -16.72
N PRO A 390 24.60 20.14 -17.72
CA PRO A 390 25.83 20.89 -17.48
C PRO A 390 25.62 22.06 -16.52
N ASP A 391 24.51 22.78 -16.63
CA ASP A 391 24.19 23.90 -15.74
C ASP A 391 23.99 23.46 -14.29
N ILE A 392 23.51 22.22 -14.07
CA ILE A 392 23.39 21.63 -12.72
C ILE A 392 24.78 21.38 -12.12
N LEU A 393 25.73 20.87 -12.91
CA LEU A 393 27.12 20.67 -12.46
C LEU A 393 27.82 21.98 -12.15
N LEU A 394 27.44 23.06 -12.83
CA LEU A 394 27.98 24.41 -12.65
C LEU A 394 27.24 25.22 -11.56
N SER A 395 26.27 24.62 -10.86
CA SER A 395 25.51 25.31 -9.82
C SER A 395 26.32 25.55 -8.53
N GLU A 396 25.99 26.61 -7.79
CA GLU A 396 26.68 26.99 -6.55
C GLU A 396 26.63 25.93 -5.44
N LYS A 397 25.65 25.01 -5.50
CA LYS A 397 25.45 23.95 -4.50
C LYS A 397 25.25 22.61 -5.21
N LEU A 398 26.25 21.74 -5.11
CA LEU A 398 26.22 20.40 -5.72
C LEU A 398 26.12 19.33 -4.65
N THR A 399 25.21 18.37 -4.81
CA THR A 399 25.12 17.22 -3.89
C THR A 399 25.98 16.06 -4.40
N VAL A 400 26.54 15.27 -3.46
CA VAL A 400 27.30 14.05 -3.78
C VAL A 400 26.45 13.04 -4.56
N GLN A 401 25.14 12.99 -4.28
CA GLN A 401 24.20 12.14 -5.01
C GLN A 401 24.09 12.55 -6.48
N THR A 402 23.99 13.86 -6.75
CA THR A 402 23.96 14.41 -8.12
C THR A 402 25.21 14.01 -8.90
N VAL A 403 26.41 14.16 -8.30
CA VAL A 403 27.68 13.76 -8.93
C VAL A 403 27.73 12.27 -9.24
N ASN A 404 27.39 11.42 -8.26
CA ASN A 404 27.41 9.98 -8.42
C ASN A 404 26.42 9.49 -9.49
N ILE A 405 25.28 10.17 -9.64
CA ILE A 405 24.29 9.83 -10.65
C ILE A 405 24.76 10.27 -12.04
N ILE A 406 25.29 11.48 -12.17
CA ILE A 406 25.80 11.98 -13.46
C ILE A 406 27.01 11.16 -13.93
N HIS A 407 27.87 10.71 -13.02
CA HIS A 407 28.94 9.76 -13.36
C HIS A 407 28.40 8.46 -13.99
N LYS A 408 27.18 8.03 -13.67
CA LYS A 408 26.58 6.84 -14.32
C LYS A 408 26.09 7.11 -15.74
N PHE A 409 26.00 8.37 -16.16
CA PHE A 409 25.64 8.76 -17.53
C PHE A 409 26.84 8.92 -18.46
N ALA A 410 28.02 9.16 -17.91
CA ALA A 410 29.30 9.21 -18.64
C ALA A 410 29.86 7.80 -18.82
#